data_AF-A0A6A3QHS2-F1
#
_entry.id   AF-A0A6A3QHS2-F1
#
_cell.length_a   1.000
_cell.length_b   1.000
_cell.length_c   1.000
_cell.angle_alpha   90.00
_cell.angle_beta   90.00
_cell.angle_gamma   90.00
#
_symmetry.space_group_name_H-M   'P 1'
#
loop_
_entity.id
_entity.type
_entity.pdbx_description
1 polymer ?
#
loop_
_entity_poly.entity_id
_entity_poly.type
_entity_poly.pdbx_seq_one_letter_code
_entity_poly.pdbx_strand_id
1 'polypeptide(L)'
;MIQKLMILLRQPNNAATLSKATPLKHIMANATRWLSTFRMLQRYDKDRDAILTVSAVEEPIPRGNVHRRIAAVVDKMKELDRVCVRLQAEKCTMADVCLLFDACAERYPVLNDNLEPSASIVHSPTFEATVVKI
;
A
#
# COMPACT_ATOMS: atom_id res chain seq x y z
N MET A 1 -12.13 10.61 0.70
CA MET A 1 -13.27 9.68 0.94
C MET A 1 -12.98 8.78 2.13
N ILE A 2 -12.05 7.83 2.05
CA ILE A 2 -11.73 6.91 3.18
C ILE A 2 -11.27 7.63 4.45
N GLN A 3 -10.44 8.67 4.36
CA GLN A 3 -10.03 9.43 5.55
C GLN A 3 -11.24 9.99 6.33
N LYS A 4 -12.28 10.46 5.63
CA LYS A 4 -13.52 10.96 6.27
C LYS A 4 -14.28 9.84 6.96
N LEU A 5 -14.40 8.68 6.30
CA LEU A 5 -14.99 7.47 6.89
C LEU A 5 -14.24 7.08 8.18
N MET A 6 -12.90 7.06 8.17
CA MET A 6 -12.10 6.72 9.35
C MET A 6 -12.30 7.69 10.52
N ILE A 7 -12.49 8.98 10.24
CA ILE A 7 -12.82 9.99 11.26
C ILE A 7 -14.18 9.69 11.90
N LEU A 8 -15.19 9.34 11.10
CA LEU A 8 -16.52 9.02 11.62
C LEU A 8 -16.53 7.71 12.41
N LEU A 9 -15.80 6.70 11.97
CA LEU A 9 -15.63 5.43 12.70
C LEU A 9 -14.90 5.61 14.05
N ARG A 10 -14.20 6.73 14.25
CA ARG A 10 -13.57 7.08 15.53
C ARG A 10 -14.54 7.62 16.57
N GLN A 11 -15.69 8.12 16.14
CA GLN A 11 -16.68 8.68 17.05
C GLN A 11 -17.15 7.62 18.04
N PRO A 12 -17.31 7.93 19.35
CA PRO A 12 -17.54 6.93 20.39
C PRO A 12 -18.69 5.95 20.10
N ASN A 13 -19.83 6.45 19.63
CA ASN A 13 -21.00 5.61 19.33
C ASN A 13 -20.75 4.67 18.15
N ASN A 14 -20.09 5.16 17.10
CA ASN A 14 -19.76 4.36 15.92
C ASN A 14 -18.69 3.32 16.26
N ALA A 15 -17.68 3.70 17.02
CA ALA A 15 -16.64 2.81 17.50
C ALA A 15 -17.20 1.70 18.40
N ALA A 16 -18.13 2.03 19.31
CA ALA A 16 -18.81 1.07 20.17
C ALA A 16 -19.75 0.12 19.40
N THR A 17 -20.30 0.57 18.28
CA THR A 17 -21.11 -0.28 17.40
C THR A 17 -20.21 -1.20 16.59
N LEU A 18 -19.15 -0.65 15.98
CA LEU A 18 -18.18 -1.41 15.20
C LEU A 18 -17.46 -2.48 16.04
N SER A 19 -17.14 -2.19 17.30
CA SER A 19 -16.45 -3.13 18.20
C SER A 19 -17.25 -4.39 18.50
N LYS A 20 -18.58 -4.35 18.31
CA LYS A 20 -19.44 -5.55 18.42
C LYS A 20 -19.28 -6.48 17.21
N ALA A 21 -18.88 -5.94 16.06
CA ALA A 21 -18.73 -6.68 14.81
C ALA A 21 -17.27 -7.08 14.50
N THR A 22 -16.28 -6.30 14.97
CA THR A 22 -14.86 -6.60 14.75
C THR A 22 -13.99 -6.12 15.92
N PRO A 23 -12.96 -6.89 16.34
CA PRO A 23 -11.97 -6.42 17.31
C PRO A 23 -10.97 -5.42 16.70
N LEU A 24 -11.00 -5.24 15.38
CA LEU A 24 -10.04 -4.43 14.66
C LEU A 24 -10.34 -2.93 14.82
N LYS A 25 -9.32 -2.18 15.23
CA LYS A 25 -9.39 -0.72 15.33
C LYS A 25 -9.17 -0.06 13.97
N HIS A 26 -9.90 1.02 13.71
CA HIS A 26 -9.64 1.89 12.55
C HIS A 26 -8.23 2.49 12.62
N ILE A 27 -7.64 2.78 11.46
CA ILE A 27 -6.31 3.36 11.34
C ILE A 27 -6.41 4.65 10.53
N MET A 28 -5.77 5.72 11.03
CA MET A 28 -5.67 6.99 10.32
C MET A 28 -4.40 7.04 9.49
N ALA A 29 -4.50 7.62 8.29
CA ALA A 29 -3.31 8.03 7.56
C ALA A 29 -2.59 9.15 8.34
N ASN A 30 -1.26 9.12 8.30
CA ASN A 30 -0.37 10.12 8.88
C ASN A 30 0.52 10.67 7.76
N ALA A 31 0.43 11.98 7.51
CA ALA A 31 1.13 12.66 6.44
C ALA A 31 2.66 12.45 6.46
N THR A 32 3.27 12.28 7.64
CA THR A 32 4.73 12.12 7.76
C THR A 32 5.21 10.67 7.63
N ARG A 33 4.31 9.70 7.51
CA ARG A 33 4.66 8.27 7.51
C ARG A 33 4.29 7.62 6.18
N TRP A 34 5.30 7.25 5.41
CA TRP A 34 5.23 6.72 4.03
C TRP A 34 4.08 5.72 3.79
N LEU A 35 3.97 4.67 4.62
CA LEU A 35 2.99 3.59 4.42
C LEU A 35 1.64 3.82 5.12
N SER A 36 1.41 4.96 5.75
CA SER A 36 0.23 5.16 6.58
C SER A 36 -1.08 5.14 5.79
N THR A 37 -1.10 5.75 4.60
CA THR A 37 -2.25 5.73 3.69
C THR A 37 -2.56 4.31 3.23
N PHE A 38 -1.54 3.54 2.86
CA PHE A 38 -1.71 2.14 2.49
C PHE A 38 -2.30 1.32 3.65
N ARG A 39 -1.75 1.44 4.86
CA ARG A 39 -2.25 0.73 6.05
C ARG A 39 -3.69 1.09 6.40
N MET A 40 -4.09 2.35 6.19
CA MET A 40 -5.48 2.78 6.34
C MET A 40 -6.39 2.11 5.30
N LEU A 41 -6.00 2.10 4.03
CA LEU A 41 -6.79 1.46 2.97
C LEU A 41 -6.90 -0.05 3.18
N GLN A 42 -5.80 -0.70 3.58
CA GLN A 42 -5.77 -2.11 3.92
C GLN A 42 -6.69 -2.43 5.11
N ARG A 43 -6.73 -1.55 6.13
CA ARG A 43 -7.64 -1.69 7.27
C ARG A 43 -9.10 -1.56 6.83
N TYR A 44 -9.41 -0.54 6.03
CA TYR A 44 -10.74 -0.37 5.45
C TYR A 44 -11.20 -1.63 4.69
N ASP A 45 -10.34 -2.14 3.81
CA ASP A 45 -10.65 -3.28 2.95
C ASP A 45 -10.92 -4.54 3.78
N LYS A 46 -10.09 -4.78 4.81
CA LYS A 46 -10.23 -5.92 5.73
C LYS A 46 -11.48 -5.85 6.61
N ASP A 47 -11.85 -4.66 7.08
CA ASP A 47 -12.97 -4.45 8.01
C ASP A 47 -14.27 -4.03 7.31
N ARG A 48 -14.31 -4.04 5.97
CA ARG A 48 -15.41 -3.47 5.19
C ARG A 48 -16.78 -4.02 5.60
N ASP A 49 -16.89 -5.32 5.77
CA ASP A 49 -18.17 -5.97 6.10
C ASP A 49 -18.64 -5.59 7.50
N ALA A 50 -17.72 -5.46 8.46
CA ALA A 50 -18.04 -4.95 9.78
C ALA A 50 -18.45 -3.47 9.73
N ILE A 51 -17.79 -2.66 8.91
CA ILE A 51 -18.13 -1.23 8.72
C ILE A 51 -19.54 -1.07 8.15
N LEU A 52 -20.00 -1.98 7.28
CA LEU A 52 -21.35 -1.95 6.73
C LEU A 52 -22.45 -2.13 7.79
N THR A 53 -22.13 -2.65 8.97
CA THR A 53 -23.10 -2.80 10.09
C THR A 53 -23.38 -1.47 10.81
N VAL A 54 -22.55 -0.44 10.60
CA VAL A 54 -22.65 0.86 11.27
C VAL A 54 -23.45 1.82 10.39
N SER A 55 -24.78 1.86 10.60
CA SER A 55 -25.71 2.70 9.81
C SER A 55 -25.34 4.19 9.78
N ALA A 56 -24.79 4.72 10.88
CA ALA A 56 -24.39 6.12 11.00
C ALA A 56 -23.28 6.56 10.03
N VAL A 57 -22.57 5.62 9.38
CA VAL A 57 -21.52 5.92 8.40
C VAL A 57 -21.85 5.40 7.01
N GLU A 58 -23.13 5.14 6.71
CA GLU A 58 -23.55 4.54 5.44
C GLU A 58 -23.13 5.37 4.21
N GLU A 59 -23.40 6.67 4.24
CA GLU A 59 -23.14 7.61 3.14
C GLU A 59 -21.67 7.65 2.67
N PRO A 60 -20.66 7.79 3.56
CA PRO A 60 -19.26 7.88 3.15
C PRO A 60 -18.61 6.55 2.75
N ILE A 61 -19.30 5.40 2.86
CA ILE A 61 -18.73 4.10 2.49
C ILE A 61 -18.58 4.01 0.96
N PRO A 62 -17.37 3.75 0.43
CA PRO A 62 -17.23 3.52 -1.00
C PRO A 62 -18.00 2.28 -1.46
N ARG A 63 -18.71 2.41 -2.57
CA ARG A 63 -19.52 1.36 -3.19
C ARG A 63 -19.12 1.12 -4.65
N GLY A 64 -19.56 -0.01 -5.20
CA GLY A 64 -19.39 -0.37 -6.60
C GLY A 64 -17.94 -0.23 -7.07
N ASN A 65 -17.75 0.52 -8.16
CA ASN A 65 -16.44 0.70 -8.79
C ASN A 65 -15.40 1.37 -7.88
N VAL A 66 -15.82 2.29 -7.00
CA VAL A 66 -14.87 2.98 -6.11
C VAL A 66 -14.24 2.01 -5.13
N HIS A 67 -15.04 1.12 -4.53
CA HIS A 67 -14.51 0.06 -3.66
C HIS A 67 -13.60 -0.90 -4.43
N ARG A 68 -13.99 -1.35 -5.63
CA ARG A 68 -13.16 -2.24 -6.47
C ARG A 68 -11.79 -1.62 -6.79
N ARG A 69 -11.76 -0.32 -7.09
CA ARG A 69 -10.49 0.40 -7.32
C ARG A 69 -9.62 0.45 -6.06
N ILE A 70 -10.22 0.64 -4.88
CA ILE A 70 -9.48 0.62 -3.61
C ILE A 70 -8.89 -0.77 -3.35
N ALA A 71 -9.69 -1.83 -3.48
CA ALA A 71 -9.23 -3.21 -3.31
C ALA A 71 -8.07 -3.54 -4.27
N ALA A 72 -8.20 -3.18 -5.56
CA ALA A 72 -7.14 -3.39 -6.55
C ALA A 72 -5.84 -2.64 -6.20
N VAL A 73 -5.92 -1.40 -5.69
CA VAL A 73 -4.75 -0.66 -5.22
C VAL A 73 -4.15 -1.30 -3.97
N VAL A 74 -4.98 -1.74 -3.02
CA VAL A 74 -4.52 -2.43 -1.81
C VAL A 74 -3.76 -3.70 -2.17
N ASP A 75 -4.21 -4.49 -3.14
CA ASP A 75 -3.53 -5.71 -3.53
C ASP A 75 -2.20 -5.46 -4.23
N LYS A 76 -2.13 -4.48 -5.14
CA LYS A 76 -0.85 -4.04 -5.74
C LYS A 76 0.13 -3.54 -4.68
N MET A 77 -0.34 -2.73 -3.73
CA MET A 77 0.50 -2.20 -2.67
C MET A 77 0.98 -3.28 -1.68
N LYS A 78 0.17 -4.33 -1.40
CA LYS A 78 0.63 -5.48 -0.58
C LYS A 78 1.81 -6.18 -1.23
N GLU A 79 1.85 -6.27 -2.55
CA GLU A 79 2.97 -6.87 -3.25
C GLU A 79 4.23 -6.01 -3.14
N LEU A 80 4.14 -4.72 -3.42
CA LEU A 80 5.27 -3.80 -3.32
C LEU A 80 5.78 -3.68 -1.87
N ASP A 81 4.89 -3.73 -0.87
CA ASP A 81 5.25 -3.75 0.54
C ASP A 81 6.08 -5.00 0.90
N ARG A 82 5.75 -6.18 0.33
CA ARG A 82 6.55 -7.40 0.51
C ARG A 82 7.95 -7.24 -0.07
N VAL A 83 8.07 -6.59 -1.23
CA VAL A 83 9.38 -6.28 -1.83
C VAL A 83 10.17 -5.37 -0.91
N CYS A 84 9.58 -4.28 -0.41
CA CYS A 84 10.24 -3.39 0.55
C CYS A 84 10.70 -4.12 1.82
N VAL A 85 9.86 -5.00 2.37
CA VAL A 85 10.21 -5.81 3.55
C VAL A 85 11.37 -6.75 3.26
N ARG A 86 11.40 -7.38 2.08
CA ARG A 86 12.51 -8.25 1.67
C ARG A 86 13.81 -7.48 1.50
N LEU A 87 13.76 -6.30 0.88
CA LEU A 87 14.91 -5.41 0.70
C LEU A 87 15.51 -4.93 2.03
N GLN A 88 14.69 -4.81 3.08
CA GLN A 88 15.12 -4.42 4.42
C GLN A 88 15.68 -5.59 5.25
N ALA A 89 15.64 -6.82 4.74
CA ALA A 89 16.16 -7.97 5.47
C ALA A 89 17.70 -7.92 5.52
N GLU A 90 18.27 -8.21 6.68
CA GLU A 90 19.74 -8.22 6.89
C GLU A 90 20.48 -9.15 5.93
N LYS A 91 19.81 -10.22 5.46
CA LYS A 91 20.37 -11.21 4.54
C LYS A 91 20.11 -10.90 3.06
N CYS A 92 19.59 -9.72 2.72
CA CYS A 92 19.32 -9.33 1.33
C CYS A 92 20.63 -9.05 0.60
N THR A 93 20.95 -9.85 -0.40
CA THR A 93 22.16 -9.66 -1.24
C THR A 93 21.90 -8.68 -2.38
N MET A 94 22.95 -8.16 -3.01
CA MET A 94 22.79 -7.35 -4.22
C MET A 94 22.10 -8.11 -5.36
N ALA A 95 22.32 -9.43 -5.46
CA ALA A 95 21.61 -10.27 -6.42
C ALA A 95 20.11 -10.36 -6.11
N ASP A 96 19.72 -10.45 -4.83
CA ASP A 96 18.31 -10.37 -4.42
C ASP A 96 17.70 -9.01 -4.81
N VAL A 97 18.44 -7.91 -4.60
CA VAL A 97 17.98 -6.55 -4.94
C VAL A 97 17.69 -6.44 -6.44
N CYS A 98 18.64 -6.83 -7.30
CA CYS A 98 18.45 -6.79 -8.75
C CYS A 98 17.23 -7.63 -9.15
N LEU A 99 17.13 -8.89 -8.69
CA LEU A 99 16.01 -9.76 -9.02
C LEU A 99 14.66 -9.19 -8.59
N LEU A 100 14.58 -8.57 -7.41
CA LEU A 100 13.36 -7.95 -6.92
C LEU A 100 12.97 -6.72 -7.72
N PHE A 101 13.93 -5.89 -8.14
CA PHE A 101 13.66 -4.71 -8.95
C PHE A 101 13.36 -5.05 -10.42
N ASP A 102 14.03 -6.02 -11.01
CA ASP A 102 13.71 -6.53 -12.34
C ASP A 102 12.27 -7.08 -12.39
N ALA A 103 11.88 -7.87 -11.38
CA ALA A 103 10.51 -8.37 -11.25
C ALA A 103 9.50 -7.22 -11.03
N CYS A 104 9.86 -6.17 -10.30
CA CYS A 104 9.02 -4.98 -10.15
C CYS A 104 8.84 -4.23 -11.47
N ALA A 105 9.91 -4.03 -12.23
CA ALA A 105 9.90 -3.36 -13.53
C ALA A 105 9.05 -4.14 -14.56
N GLU A 106 9.21 -5.47 -14.61
CA GLU A 106 8.41 -6.33 -15.49
C GLU A 106 6.91 -6.25 -15.14
N ARG A 107 6.58 -6.32 -13.86
CA ARG A 107 5.18 -6.35 -13.41
C ARG A 107 4.51 -4.98 -13.40
N TYR A 108 5.28 -3.93 -13.17
CA TYR A 108 4.81 -2.55 -13.09
C TYR A 108 5.66 -1.66 -14.00
N PRO A 109 5.40 -1.66 -15.32
CA PRO A 109 6.19 -0.88 -16.29
C PRO A 109 6.26 0.62 -15.98
N VAL A 110 5.30 1.15 -15.22
CA VAL A 110 5.34 2.55 -14.72
C VAL A 110 6.54 2.84 -13.81
N LEU A 111 7.18 1.81 -13.26
CA LEU A 111 8.37 1.95 -12.43
C LEU A 111 9.65 2.06 -13.26
N ASN A 112 9.61 1.76 -14.57
CA ASN A 112 10.79 1.80 -15.44
C ASN A 112 11.44 3.18 -15.50
N ASP A 113 10.65 4.25 -15.40
CA ASP A 113 11.14 5.62 -15.30
C ASP A 113 12.15 5.83 -14.15
N ASN A 114 12.13 4.94 -13.14
CA ASN A 114 13.00 4.95 -11.97
C ASN A 114 13.89 3.71 -11.84
N LEU A 115 13.59 2.61 -12.54
CA LEU A 115 14.27 1.32 -12.40
C LEU A 115 15.11 0.93 -13.61
N GLU A 116 14.86 1.50 -14.79
CA GLU A 116 15.64 1.17 -15.99
C GLU A 116 17.08 1.68 -15.88
N PRO A 117 18.04 1.04 -16.56
CA PRO A 117 19.43 1.51 -16.63
C PRO A 117 19.57 2.94 -17.20
N SER A 118 18.56 3.41 -17.94
CA SER A 118 18.48 4.76 -18.51
C SER A 118 17.69 5.75 -17.64
N ALA A 119 17.20 5.34 -16.47
CA ALA A 119 16.46 6.20 -15.57
C ALA A 119 17.31 7.40 -15.13
N SER A 120 16.69 8.57 -14.96
CA SER A 120 17.41 9.81 -14.62
C SER A 120 18.12 9.79 -13.26
N ILE A 121 17.75 8.83 -12.40
CA ILE A 121 18.40 8.60 -11.11
C ILE A 121 19.78 7.93 -11.24
N VAL A 122 20.04 7.26 -12.37
CA VAL A 122 21.31 6.59 -12.66
C VAL A 122 22.37 7.65 -13.00
N HIS A 123 23.35 7.82 -12.12
CA HIS A 123 24.34 8.89 -12.24
C HIS A 123 25.40 8.61 -13.32
N SER A 124 25.81 7.34 -13.47
CA SER A 124 26.82 6.94 -14.44
C SER A 124 26.41 5.65 -15.16
N PRO A 125 25.50 5.74 -16.16
CA PRO A 125 24.91 4.57 -16.81
C PRO A 125 25.93 3.58 -17.36
N THR A 126 27.01 4.08 -17.98
CA THR A 126 28.08 3.24 -18.54
C THR A 126 28.86 2.49 -17.47
N PHE A 127 29.18 3.14 -16.34
CA PHE A 127 29.90 2.50 -15.24
C PHE A 127 29.04 1.42 -14.59
N GLU A 128 27.79 1.76 -14.25
CA GLU A 128 26.85 0.85 -13.58
C GLU A 128 26.55 -0.38 -14.46
N ALA A 129 26.33 -0.19 -15.77
CA ALA A 129 26.14 -1.30 -16.71
C ALA A 129 27.40 -2.18 -16.88
N THR A 130 28.59 -1.64 -16.65
CA THR A 130 29.84 -2.41 -16.73
C THR A 130 30.07 -3.24 -15.48
N VAL A 131 29.76 -2.70 -14.29
CA VAL A 131 29.89 -3.41 -13.00
C VAL A 131 28.99 -4.66 -12.95
N VAL A 132 27.81 -4.62 -13.57
CA VAL A 132 26.89 -5.77 -13.63
C VAL A 132 27.44 -6.92 -14.49
N LYS A 133 28.43 -6.68 -15.36
CA LYS A 133 29.01 -7.69 -16.27
C LYS A 133 30.27 -8.38 -15.74
N ILE A 134 30.77 -7.98 -14.56
CA ILE A 134 31.97 -8.55 -13.91
C ILE A 134 31.56 -9.72 -13.02
#